data_AF-A0A7S2LDA6-F1
#
_entry.id   AF-A0A7S2LDA6-F1
#
_cell.length_a   1.000
_cell.length_b   1.000
_cell.length_c   1.000
_cell.angle_alpha   90.00
_cell.angle_beta   90.00
_cell.angle_gamma   90.00
#
_symmetry.space_group_name_H-M   'P 1'
#
loop_
_entity.id
_entity.type
_entity.pdbx_description
1 polymer ?
#
loop_
_entity_poly.entity_id
_entity_poly.type
_entity_poly.pdbx_seq_one_letter_code
_entity_poly.pdbx_strand_id
1 'polypeptide(L)'
;NPNTARVEHSHSIPLPSFLSDELAKVRLTSLMGLLPEVGLAWLSVDSKLFLWCYDGSDDFCSFDGTGGQCIVSVGLVRPKQGVFKKKVQHCIVVTTPLECILLALTWDNNHTQQQQQQQ
;
A
#
# COMPACT_ATOMS: atom_id res chain seq x y z
N ASN A 1 35.24 -12.80 15.44
CA ASN A 1 34.10 -12.50 16.31
C ASN A 1 32.93 -13.38 15.85
N PRO A 2 32.54 -14.44 16.57
CA PRO A 2 31.57 -15.42 16.10
C PRO A 2 30.18 -15.01 16.56
N ASN A 3 29.35 -14.46 15.66
CA ASN A 3 27.88 -14.38 15.76
C ASN A 3 27.30 -13.65 14.53
N THR A 4 27.72 -14.02 13.33
CA THR A 4 27.01 -13.57 12.12
C THR A 4 25.72 -14.37 12.03
N ALA A 5 24.58 -13.75 12.35
CA ALA A 5 23.27 -14.37 12.16
C ALA A 5 23.14 -14.81 10.70
N ARG A 6 22.82 -16.08 10.48
CA ARG A 6 22.61 -16.63 9.14
C ARG A 6 21.20 -16.27 8.69
N VAL A 7 21.10 -15.56 7.58
CA VAL A 7 19.81 -15.32 6.90
C VAL A 7 19.48 -16.55 6.07
N GLU A 8 18.30 -17.10 6.27
CA GLU A 8 17.74 -18.16 5.44
C GLU A 8 16.44 -17.66 4.81
N HIS A 9 16.22 -18.01 3.54
CA HIS A 9 14.98 -17.70 2.85
C HIS A 9 13.85 -18.58 3.41
N SER A 10 12.79 -17.97 3.93
CA SER A 10 11.66 -18.70 4.50
C SER A 10 10.58 -19.02 3.46
N HIS A 11 10.13 -18.01 2.72
CA HIS A 11 9.08 -18.14 1.71
C HIS A 11 9.08 -16.91 0.80
N SER A 12 8.38 -17.01 -0.33
CA SER A 12 8.15 -15.90 -1.27
C SER A 12 6.65 -15.74 -1.50
N ILE A 13 6.20 -14.48 -1.57
CA ILE A 13 4.82 -14.15 -1.91
C ILE A 13 4.85 -13.54 -3.31
N PRO A 14 4.18 -14.15 -4.31
CA PRO A 14 4.19 -13.63 -5.67
C PRO A 14 3.40 -12.32 -5.75
N LEU A 15 3.71 -11.52 -6.78
CA LEU A 15 2.86 -10.39 -7.14
C LEU A 15 1.45 -10.92 -7.49
N PRO A 16 0.37 -10.36 -6.91
CA PRO A 16 -0.99 -10.70 -7.30
C PRO A 16 -1.17 -10.65 -8.82
N SER A 17 -1.81 -11.67 -9.39
CA SER A 17 -1.92 -11.84 -10.85
C SER A 17 -2.56 -10.64 -11.53
N PHE A 18 -3.60 -10.05 -10.92
CA PHE A 18 -4.27 -8.86 -11.45
C PHE A 18 -3.33 -7.64 -11.58
N LEU A 19 -2.30 -7.54 -10.74
CA LEU A 19 -1.30 -6.47 -10.84
C LEU A 19 -0.31 -6.72 -11.98
N SER A 20 -0.09 -7.97 -12.35
CA SER A 20 0.70 -8.30 -13.55
C SER A 20 0.03 -7.76 -14.81
N ASP A 21 -1.30 -7.86 -14.89
CA ASP A 21 -2.08 -7.31 -16.00
C ASP A 21 -2.04 -5.78 -16.03
N GLU A 22 -2.05 -5.12 -14.88
CA GLU A 22 -1.89 -3.66 -14.81
C GLU A 22 -0.46 -3.23 -15.18
N LEU A 23 0.55 -3.98 -14.75
CA LEU A 23 1.95 -3.72 -15.12
C LEU A 23 2.19 -3.85 -16.63
N ALA A 24 1.49 -4.78 -17.30
CA ALA A 24 1.53 -4.90 -18.75
C ALA A 24 0.93 -3.69 -19.49
N LYS A 25 0.16 -2.83 -18.80
CA LYS A 25 -0.48 -1.62 -19.37
C LYS A 25 0.34 -0.34 -19.20
N VAL A 26 1.50 -0.40 -18.53
CA VAL A 26 2.38 0.76 -18.29
C VAL A 26 2.73 1.46 -19.61
N ARG A 27 2.62 2.79 -19.63
CA ARG A 27 2.98 3.61 -20.80
C ARG A 27 4.18 4.51 -20.56
N LEU A 28 4.35 4.98 -19.32
CA LEU A 28 5.34 5.98 -18.95
C LEU A 28 6.23 5.48 -17.83
N THR A 29 5.67 5.10 -16.68
CA THR A 29 6.45 4.69 -15.52
C THR A 29 5.73 3.71 -14.63
N SER A 30 6.51 2.88 -13.96
CA SER A 30 6.03 2.05 -12.85
C SER A 30 7.07 2.05 -11.75
N LEU A 31 6.60 2.24 -10.52
CA LEU A 31 7.39 2.19 -9.30
C LEU A 31 6.71 1.23 -8.33
N MET A 32 7.48 0.62 -7.43
CA MET A 32 6.94 -0.25 -6.40
C MET A 32 7.75 -0.17 -5.12
N GLY A 33 7.13 -0.56 -4.02
CA GLY A 33 7.82 -0.60 -2.74
C GLY A 33 6.96 -1.21 -1.64
N LEU A 34 7.53 -1.21 -0.44
CA LEU A 34 6.86 -1.67 0.77
C LEU A 34 6.59 -0.49 1.69
N LEU A 35 5.51 -0.61 2.46
CA LEU A 35 5.15 0.22 3.61
C LEU A 35 5.05 -0.71 4.85
N PRO A 36 6.20 -1.19 5.38
CA PRO A 36 6.21 -2.27 6.35
C PRO A 36 5.50 -1.95 7.67
N GLU A 37 5.44 -0.67 8.04
CA GLU A 37 4.78 -0.20 9.27
C GLU A 37 3.27 -0.47 9.28
N VAL A 38 2.68 -0.72 8.11
CA VAL A 38 1.25 -1.03 7.93
C VAL A 38 1.00 -2.32 7.18
N GLY A 39 2.05 -3.13 6.90
CA GLY A 39 1.89 -4.41 6.22
C GLY A 39 1.42 -4.32 4.76
N LEU A 40 1.63 -3.19 4.10
CA LEU A 40 1.21 -2.96 2.71
C LEU A 40 2.39 -2.92 1.75
N ALA A 41 2.19 -3.46 0.55
CA ALA A 41 3.02 -3.21 -0.61
C ALA A 41 2.28 -2.24 -1.55
N TRP A 42 3.02 -1.56 -2.40
CA TRP A 42 2.44 -0.63 -3.37
C TRP A 42 3.09 -0.75 -4.75
N LEU A 43 2.30 -0.42 -5.76
CA LEU A 43 2.67 -0.39 -7.18
C LEU A 43 2.03 0.84 -7.81
N SER A 44 2.81 1.65 -8.51
CA SER A 44 2.28 2.63 -9.44
C SER A 44 2.35 2.11 -10.87
N VAL A 45 1.30 2.39 -11.65
CA VAL A 45 1.24 2.23 -13.10
C VAL A 45 0.81 3.57 -13.66
N ASP A 46 1.78 4.32 -14.18
CA ASP A 46 1.63 5.71 -14.60
C ASP A 46 1.02 6.58 -13.48
N SER A 47 -0.28 6.89 -13.60
CA SER A 47 -1.06 7.72 -12.68
C SER A 47 -1.82 6.95 -11.62
N LYS A 48 -1.90 5.61 -11.73
CA LYS A 48 -2.67 4.77 -10.81
C LYS A 48 -1.76 4.20 -9.72
N LEU A 49 -2.25 4.21 -8.49
CA LEU A 49 -1.65 3.54 -7.35
C LEU A 49 -2.47 2.31 -6.99
N PHE A 50 -1.79 1.21 -6.71
CA PHE A 50 -2.34 0.00 -6.13
C PHE A 50 -1.64 -0.28 -4.79
N LEU A 51 -2.41 -0.72 -3.81
CA LEU A 51 -1.97 -1.09 -2.48
C LEU A 51 -2.55 -2.46 -2.15
N TRP A 52 -1.74 -3.36 -1.60
CA TRP A 52 -2.21 -4.68 -1.18
C TRP A 52 -1.45 -5.16 0.04
N CYS A 53 -2.09 -6.04 0.82
CA CYS A 53 -1.42 -6.73 1.91
C CYS A 53 -0.47 -7.80 1.34
N TYR A 54 0.78 -7.81 1.78
CA TYR A 54 1.73 -8.87 1.41
C TYR A 54 1.74 -10.01 2.44
N ASP A 55 0.60 -10.31 3.07
CA ASP A 55 0.43 -11.43 4.00
C ASP A 55 -0.18 -12.67 3.33
N GLY A 56 -0.43 -12.60 2.02
CA GLY A 56 -1.06 -13.66 1.23
C GLY A 56 -2.57 -13.52 1.13
N SER A 57 -3.18 -12.48 1.69
CA SER A 57 -4.56 -12.10 1.37
C SER A 57 -4.65 -11.49 -0.04
N ASP A 58 -5.81 -11.66 -0.68
CA ASP A 58 -6.14 -11.01 -1.96
C ASP A 58 -6.72 -9.60 -1.76
N ASP A 59 -6.57 -9.03 -0.57
CA ASP A 59 -7.10 -7.70 -0.24
C ASP A 59 -6.23 -6.61 -0.86
N PHE A 60 -6.87 -5.77 -1.68
CA PHE A 60 -6.22 -4.64 -2.31
C PHE A 60 -7.16 -3.42 -2.41
N CYS A 61 -6.55 -2.26 -2.63
CA CYS A 61 -7.26 -1.07 -3.04
C CYS A 61 -6.45 -0.30 -4.09
N SER A 62 -7.13 0.59 -4.81
CA SER A 62 -6.49 1.42 -5.83
C SER A 62 -6.91 2.89 -5.70
N PHE A 63 -6.07 3.76 -6.23
CA PHE A 63 -6.29 5.20 -6.29
C PHE A 63 -5.88 5.73 -7.67
N ASP A 64 -6.78 6.47 -8.32
CA ASP A 64 -6.62 7.05 -9.66
C ASP A 64 -6.87 8.57 -9.69
N GLY A 65 -6.82 9.22 -8.52
CA GLY A 65 -7.15 10.63 -8.34
C GLY A 65 -6.01 11.63 -8.61
N THR A 66 -4.97 11.27 -9.37
CA THR A 66 -3.84 12.17 -9.70
C THR A 66 -4.07 13.02 -10.94
N GLY A 67 -5.31 13.08 -11.46
CA GLY A 67 -5.64 13.83 -12.68
C GLY A 67 -4.90 13.35 -13.94
N GLY A 68 -4.45 12.09 -13.95
CA GLY A 68 -3.68 11.51 -15.06
C GLY A 68 -2.18 11.77 -15.01
N GLN A 69 -1.68 12.43 -13.97
CA GLN A 69 -0.24 12.67 -13.81
C GLN A 69 0.48 11.44 -13.26
N CYS A 70 1.68 11.17 -13.78
CA CYS A 70 2.50 10.06 -13.31
C CYS A 70 2.89 10.23 -11.84
N ILE A 71 2.75 9.16 -11.08
CA ILE A 71 3.23 9.08 -9.70
C ILE A 71 4.75 8.96 -9.72
N VAL A 72 5.43 9.83 -8.98
CA VAL A 72 6.90 9.85 -8.89
C VAL A 72 7.43 9.39 -7.55
N SER A 73 6.62 9.46 -6.48
CA SER A 73 6.95 8.84 -5.21
C SER A 73 5.70 8.58 -4.36
N VAL A 74 5.78 7.55 -3.52
CA VAL A 74 4.78 7.17 -2.52
C VAL A 74 5.48 7.05 -1.17
N GLY A 75 4.87 7.58 -0.12
CA GLY A 75 5.41 7.52 1.24
C GLY A 75 4.32 7.33 2.29
N LEU A 76 4.73 6.89 3.47
CA LEU A 76 3.86 6.73 4.64
C LEU A 76 4.24 7.74 5.71
N VAL A 77 3.25 8.44 6.26
CA VAL A 77 3.45 9.42 7.33
C VAL A 77 2.44 9.22 8.45
N ARG A 78 2.80 9.68 9.66
CA ARG A 78 1.84 9.81 10.76
C ARG A 78 1.10 11.14 10.64
N PRO A 79 -0.23 11.17 10.76
CA PRO A 79 -1.00 12.41 10.73
C PRO A 79 -0.69 13.29 11.94
N LYS A 80 -0.79 14.60 11.76
CA LYS A 80 -0.70 15.56 12.86
C LYS A 80 -1.83 15.33 13.87
N GLN A 81 -1.48 15.33 15.16
CA GLN A 81 -2.45 15.17 16.25
C GLN A 81 -3.57 16.22 16.15
N GLY A 82 -4.81 15.79 16.32
CA GLY A 82 -5.99 16.66 16.31
C GLY A 82 -6.54 17.03 14.93
N VAL A 83 -5.89 16.62 13.82
CA VAL A 83 -6.38 16.91 12.46
C VAL A 83 -7.36 15.84 11.96
N PHE A 84 -7.00 14.57 12.12
CA PHE A 84 -7.84 13.44 11.68
C PHE A 84 -8.61 12.80 12.83
N LYS A 85 -9.69 12.07 12.49
CA LYS A 85 -10.37 11.17 13.43
C LYS A 85 -9.37 10.13 13.95
N LYS A 86 -9.53 9.72 15.21
CA LYS A 86 -8.64 8.72 15.87
C LYS A 86 -8.43 7.43 15.08
N LYS A 87 -9.35 7.04 14.20
CA LYS A 87 -9.20 5.84 13.37
C LYS A 87 -8.13 5.96 12.26
N VAL A 88 -7.71 7.17 11.89
CA VAL A 88 -6.67 7.40 10.90
C VAL A 88 -5.33 7.44 11.63
N GLN A 89 -4.56 6.35 11.54
CA GLN A 89 -3.26 6.22 12.21
C GLN A 89 -2.09 6.56 11.29
N HIS A 90 -2.29 6.46 9.98
CA HIS A 90 -1.30 6.78 8.96
C HIS A 90 -1.98 7.48 7.77
N CYS A 91 -1.17 8.23 7.03
CA CYS A 91 -1.54 8.75 5.73
C CYS A 91 -0.54 8.28 4.68
N ILE A 92 -1.04 8.02 3.48
CA ILE A 92 -0.21 7.77 2.31
C ILE A 92 -0.03 9.11 1.60
N VAL A 93 1.22 9.49 1.35
CA VAL A 93 1.58 10.64 0.54
C VAL A 93 1.84 10.14 -0.87
N VAL A 94 1.09 10.65 -1.84
CA VAL A 94 1.30 10.39 -3.27
C VAL A 94 1.78 11.68 -3.90
N THR A 95 2.87 11.63 -4.64
CA THR A 95 3.41 12.82 -5.31
C THR A 95 3.43 12.62 -6.82
N THR A 96 3.09 13.69 -7.52
CA THR A 96 3.24 13.84 -8.97
C THR A 96 4.24 14.99 -9.22
N PRO A 97 4.63 15.26 -10.47
CA PRO A 97 5.45 16.44 -10.77
C PRO A 97 4.81 17.78 -10.40
N LEU A 98 3.47 17.85 -10.23
CA LEU A 98 2.78 19.12 -9.97
C LEU A 98 2.13 19.20 -8.58
N GLU A 99 1.85 18.08 -7.92
CA GLU A 99 1.14 18.13 -6.63
C GLU A 99 1.50 16.99 -5.67
N CYS A 100 1.13 17.21 -4.40
CA CYS A 100 1.22 16.23 -3.33
C CYS A 100 -0.19 15.96 -2.80
N ILE A 101 -0.62 14.71 -2.85
CA ILE A 101 -1.93 14.25 -2.40
C ILE A 101 -1.74 13.46 -1.10
N LEU A 102 -2.55 13.77 -0.09
CA LEU A 102 -2.55 13.08 1.20
C LEU A 102 -3.80 12.21 1.31
N LEU A 103 -3.61 10.90 1.37
CA LEU A 103 -4.67 9.91 1.51
C LEU A 103 -4.72 9.41 2.95
N ALA A 104 -5.90 9.42 3.57
CA ALA A 104 -6.10 8.83 4.90
C ALA A 104 -6.17 7.30 4.80
N LEU A 105 -5.34 6.59 5.56
CA LEU A 105 -5.38 5.12 5.63
C LEU A 105 -6.19 4.69 6.85
N THR A 106 -7.19 3.83 6.64
CA THR A 106 -8.00 3.21 7.69
C THR A 106 -8.27 1.76 7.38
N TRP A 107 -8.30 0.92 8.42
CA TRP A 107 -8.72 -0.47 8.33
C TRP A 107 -10.19 -0.60 8.72
N ASP A 108 -10.95 -1.42 7.99
CA ASP A 108 -12.32 -1.76 8.39
C ASP A 108 -12.28 -3.00 9.30
N ASN A 109 -12.48 -2.78 10.60
CA ASN A 109 -12.49 -3.86 11.59
C ASN A 109 -13.82 -4.66 11.60
N ASN A 110 -14.74 -4.41 10.67
CA ASN A 110 -16.05 -5.08 10.67
C ASN A 110 -15.99 -6.59 10.36
N HIS A 111 -14.89 -7.14 9.86
CA HIS A 111 -14.79 -8.58 9.63
C HIS A 111 -14.62 -9.41 10.93
N THR A 112 -14.15 -8.81 12.03
CA THR A 112 -13.91 -9.57 13.28
C THR A 112 -15.17 -9.73 14.14
N GLN A 113 -16.21 -8.90 13.95
CA GLN A 113 -17.43 -8.94 14.79
C GLN A 113 -18.53 -9.86 14.24
N GLN A 114 -18.58 -10.12 12.94
CA GLN A 114 -19.62 -11.00 12.35
C GLN A 114 -19.38 -12.49 12.64
N GLN A 115 -18.14 -12.92 12.90
CA GLN A 115 -17.85 -14.32 13.26
C GLN A 115 -18.13 -14.66 14.74
N GLN A 116 -18.23 -13.67 15.63
CA GLN A 116 -18.59 -13.89 17.05
C GLN A 116 -20.09 -13.83 17.34
N GLN A 117 -20.93 -13.44 16.36
CA GLN A 117 -22.39 -13.49 16.49
C GLN A 117 -23.03 -14.75 15.87
N GLN A 118 -22.22 -15.70 15.39
CA GLN A 118 -22.67 -17.00 14.89
C GLN A 118 -22.20 -18.19 15.76
N GLN A 119 -21.73 -17.94 17.00
CA GLN A 119 -21.52 -18.97 18.02
C GLN A 119 -22.43 -18.75 19.22
#